data_AF-A0A8I1PRD3-F1
#
_entry.id   AF-A0A8I1PRD3-F1
#
_cell.length_a   1.000
_cell.length_b   1.000
_cell.length_c   1.000
_cell.angle_alpha   90.00
_cell.angle_beta   90.00
_cell.angle_gamma   90.00
#
_symmetry.space_group_name_H-M   'P 1'
#
loop_
_entity.id
_entity.type
_entity.pdbx_description
1 polymer ?
#
loop_
_entity_poly.entity_id
_entity_poly.type
_entity_poly.pdbx_seq_one_letter_code
_entity_poly.pdbx_strand_id
1 'polypeptide(L)'
;MRDRKHEDNQGRGTSMQLLLILGIAVAIAAVAFALQNNMTVTVTLGLWSFDSSLAMVLLLAMAVGAAIALLVSWPGMIKRLWSSSQLRRKVNKLEADKAELEQRVTRLREELARVSPEPLPEEPPPHLDLKSLFLGNDGEKPKE
;
A
#
# COMPACT_ATOMS: atom_id res chain seq x y z
N MET A 1 -11.21 -2.54 48.07
CA MET A 1 -11.28 -2.51 46.59
C MET A 1 -12.11 -1.30 46.14
N ARG A 2 -11.61 -0.06 46.21
CA ARG A 2 -12.37 1.09 45.67
C ARG A 2 -11.55 2.40 45.47
N ASP A 3 -10.26 2.36 45.15
CA ASP A 3 -9.47 3.60 44.98
C ASP A 3 -8.45 3.54 43.83
N ARG A 4 -8.86 3.17 42.61
CA ARG A 4 -8.00 3.27 41.41
C ARG A 4 -8.72 3.81 40.17
N LYS A 5 -9.75 4.65 40.34
CA LYS A 5 -10.56 5.14 39.20
C LYS A 5 -10.47 6.64 38.93
N HIS A 6 -9.64 7.39 39.66
CA HIS A 6 -9.57 8.85 39.55
C HIS A 6 -8.35 9.40 38.78
N GLU A 7 -7.32 8.61 38.49
CA GLU A 7 -6.11 9.11 37.80
C GLU A 7 -6.26 9.17 36.27
N ASP A 8 -7.17 8.40 35.66
CA ASP A 8 -7.25 8.31 34.19
C ASP A 8 -7.94 9.49 33.49
N ASN A 9 -8.67 10.34 34.23
CA ASN A 9 -9.37 11.49 33.63
C ASN A 9 -8.57 12.80 33.70
N GLN A 10 -7.58 12.89 34.60
CA GLN A 10 -6.73 14.07 34.77
C GLN A 10 -5.85 14.31 33.52
N GLY A 11 -5.41 13.23 32.85
CA GLY A 11 -4.57 13.27 31.64
C GLY A 11 -5.30 13.70 30.36
N ARG A 12 -6.61 13.43 30.25
CA ARG A 12 -7.41 13.83 29.08
C ARG A 12 -7.73 15.32 29.07
N GLY A 13 -8.10 15.88 30.23
CA GLY A 13 -8.42 17.30 30.38
C GLY A 13 -7.19 18.19 30.18
N THR A 14 -6.04 17.81 30.75
CA THR A 14 -4.78 18.53 30.57
C THR A 14 -4.29 18.49 29.12
N SER A 15 -4.41 17.36 28.43
CA SER A 15 -4.09 17.26 27.00
C SER A 15 -4.93 18.21 26.14
N MET A 16 -6.23 18.32 26.42
CA MET A 16 -7.13 19.22 25.68
C MET A 16 -6.87 20.70 26.00
N GLN A 17 -6.55 21.02 27.26
CA GLN A 17 -6.15 22.38 27.68
C GLN A 17 -4.81 22.79 27.07
N LEU A 18 -3.84 21.88 27.00
CA LEU A 18 -2.54 22.12 26.35
C LEU A 18 -2.70 22.41 24.86
N LEU A 19 -3.58 21.67 24.16
CA LEU A 19 -3.90 21.95 22.76
C LEU A 19 -4.56 23.33 22.59
N LEU A 20 -5.43 23.74 23.52
CA LEU A 20 -6.04 25.07 23.52
C LEU A 20 -5.00 26.18 23.74
N ILE A 21 -4.13 26.03 24.73
CA ILE A 21 -3.05 26.98 25.03
C ILE A 21 -2.09 27.08 23.83
N LEU A 22 -1.72 25.93 23.25
CA LEU A 22 -0.88 25.88 22.06
C LEU A 22 -1.57 26.56 20.87
N GLY A 23 -2.86 26.32 20.66
CA GLY A 23 -3.65 26.97 19.62
C GLY A 23 -3.69 28.50 19.78
N ILE A 24 -3.91 28.98 21.01
CA ILE A 24 -3.86 30.41 21.32
C ILE A 24 -2.46 30.98 21.10
N ALA A 25 -1.41 30.28 21.53
CA ALA A 25 -0.03 30.70 21.33
C ALA A 25 0.33 30.79 19.83
N VAL A 26 -0.09 29.80 19.04
CA VAL A 26 0.07 29.82 17.57
C VAL A 26 -0.73 30.96 16.94
N ALA A 27 -1.94 31.23 17.39
CA ALA A 27 -2.75 32.35 16.90
C ALA A 27 -2.10 33.70 17.19
N ILE A 28 -1.59 33.91 18.41
CA ILE A 28 -0.84 35.12 18.79
C ILE A 28 0.42 35.25 17.92
N ALA A 29 1.18 34.16 17.75
CA ALA A 29 2.36 34.16 16.90
C ALA A 29 2.03 34.50 15.43
N ALA A 30 0.92 34.00 14.89
CA ALA A 30 0.46 34.31 13.54
C ALA A 30 0.07 35.79 13.39
N VAL A 31 -0.63 36.36 14.38
CA VAL A 31 -0.97 37.80 14.40
C VAL A 31 0.28 38.65 14.51
N ALA A 32 1.21 38.30 15.41
CA ALA A 32 2.50 38.98 15.55
C ALA A 32 3.32 38.90 14.25
N PHE A 33 3.34 37.74 13.60
CA PHE A 33 3.98 37.55 12.29
C PHE A 33 3.36 38.48 11.23
N ALA A 34 2.03 38.58 11.18
CA ALA A 34 1.36 39.48 10.24
C ALA A 34 1.67 40.95 10.51
N LEU A 35 1.67 41.37 11.79
CA LEU A 35 1.98 42.74 12.18
C LEU A 35 3.45 43.12 11.92
N GLN A 36 4.39 42.20 12.18
CA GLN A 36 5.82 42.41 11.92
C GLN A 36 6.14 42.38 10.42
N ASN A 37 5.41 41.59 9.63
CA ASN A 37 5.57 41.46 8.18
C ASN A 37 4.53 42.27 7.40
N ASN A 38 4.08 43.43 7.94
CA ASN A 38 3.15 44.33 7.27
C ASN A 38 3.81 45.23 6.22
N MET A 39 5.04 44.92 5.82
CA MET A 39 5.69 45.59 4.69
C MET A 39 4.94 45.24 3.41
N THR A 40 4.63 46.28 2.64
CA THR A 40 4.05 46.16 1.31
C THR A 40 5.14 45.87 0.30
N VAL A 41 4.86 44.95 -0.61
CA VAL A 41 5.73 44.54 -1.69
C VAL A 41 4.96 44.70 -3.00
N THR A 42 5.60 45.32 -3.97
CA THR A 42 5.11 45.39 -5.35
C THR A 42 5.47 44.11 -6.08
N VAL A 43 4.45 43.37 -6.51
CA VAL A 43 4.62 42.17 -7.34
C VAL A 43 4.36 42.56 -8.78
N THR A 44 5.34 42.34 -9.66
CA THR A 44 5.21 42.58 -11.11
C THR A 44 5.19 41.26 -11.87
N LEU A 45 4.08 40.98 -12.54
CA LEU A 45 3.82 39.82 -13.40
C LEU A 45 3.68 40.29 -14.85
N GLY A 46 4.79 40.37 -15.57
CA GLY A 46 4.80 40.83 -16.97
C GLY A 46 4.30 42.27 -17.10
N LEU A 47 3.09 42.47 -17.63
CA LEU A 47 2.45 43.78 -17.80
C LEU A 47 1.56 44.19 -16.60
N TRP A 48 1.44 43.37 -15.57
CA TRP A 48 0.63 43.66 -14.38
C TRP A 48 1.51 43.90 -13.17
N SER A 49 1.22 44.93 -12.39
CA SER A 49 1.85 45.17 -11.09
C SER A 49 0.80 45.48 -10.05
N PHE A 50 0.96 44.94 -8.85
CA PHE A 50 0.08 45.24 -7.72
C PHE A 50 0.88 45.29 -6.42
N ASP A 51 0.42 46.12 -5.49
CA ASP A 51 0.99 46.23 -4.16
C ASP A 51 0.17 45.39 -3.18
N SER A 52 0.85 44.56 -2.40
CA SER A 52 0.22 43.71 -1.39
C SER A 52 1.15 43.49 -0.22
N SER A 53 0.62 43.13 0.95
CA SER A 53 1.46 42.72 2.07
C SER A 53 2.23 41.44 1.73
N LEU A 54 3.47 41.34 2.22
CA LEU A 54 4.34 40.18 2.00
C LEU A 54 3.66 38.85 2.39
N ALA A 55 2.94 38.85 3.52
CA ALA A 55 2.20 37.68 3.98
C ALA A 55 1.13 37.23 2.96
N MET A 56 0.37 38.15 2.40
CA MET A 56 -0.67 37.82 1.42
C MET A 56 -0.09 37.30 0.10
N VAL A 57 1.03 37.90 -0.35
CA VAL A 57 1.75 37.43 -1.54
C VAL A 57 2.24 35.99 -1.35
N LEU A 58 2.83 35.67 -0.20
CA LEU A 58 3.31 34.32 0.11
C LEU A 58 2.17 33.31 0.18
N LEU A 59 1.06 33.66 0.85
CA LEU A 59 -0.12 32.80 0.92
C LEU A 59 -0.70 32.51 -0.46
N LEU A 60 -0.82 33.55 -1.30
CA LEU A 60 -1.32 33.40 -2.67
C LEU A 60 -0.37 32.52 -3.50
N ALA A 61 0.94 32.74 -3.42
CA ALA A 61 1.93 31.95 -4.13
C ALA A 61 1.90 30.47 -3.72
N MET A 62 1.79 30.18 -2.42
CA MET A 62 1.63 28.81 -1.93
C MET A 62 0.31 28.18 -2.40
N ALA A 63 -0.79 28.92 -2.36
CA ALA A 63 -2.09 28.44 -2.82
C ALA A 63 -2.07 28.10 -4.32
N VAL A 64 -1.48 28.97 -5.14
CA VAL A 64 -1.31 28.73 -6.58
C VAL A 64 -0.38 27.54 -6.82
N GLY A 65 0.74 27.43 -6.10
CA GLY A 65 1.65 26.29 -6.19
C GLY A 65 0.98 24.97 -5.83
N ALA A 66 0.19 24.94 -4.75
CA ALA A 66 -0.60 23.77 -4.35
C ALA A 66 -1.65 23.42 -5.41
N ALA A 67 -2.37 24.41 -5.93
CA ALA A 67 -3.34 24.21 -7.00
C ALA A 67 -2.66 23.58 -8.24
N ILE A 68 -1.53 24.12 -8.68
CA ILE A 68 -0.75 23.56 -9.79
C ILE A 68 -0.34 22.12 -9.49
N ALA A 69 0.18 21.84 -8.31
CA ALA A 69 0.57 20.48 -7.91
C ALA A 69 -0.62 19.50 -7.94
N LEU A 70 -1.81 19.94 -7.51
CA LEU A 70 -3.04 19.15 -7.61
C LEU A 70 -3.43 18.91 -9.07
N LEU A 71 -3.43 19.94 -9.92
CA LEU A 71 -3.74 19.80 -11.35
C LEU A 71 -2.79 18.84 -12.05
N VAL A 72 -1.49 18.94 -11.77
CA VAL A 72 -0.46 18.05 -12.33
C VAL A 72 -0.62 16.61 -11.83
N SER A 73 -1.05 16.42 -10.58
CA SER A 73 -1.25 15.10 -9.97
C SER A 73 -2.58 14.43 -10.37
N TRP A 74 -3.56 15.21 -10.80
CA TRP A 74 -4.90 14.77 -11.20
C TRP A 74 -4.91 13.64 -12.25
N PRO A 75 -4.17 13.70 -13.38
CA PRO A 75 -4.16 12.63 -14.37
C PRO A 75 -3.58 11.31 -13.81
N GLY A 76 -2.62 11.40 -12.88
CA GLY A 76 -2.03 10.22 -12.22
C GLY A 76 -3.03 9.50 -11.32
N MET A 77 -3.83 10.25 -10.55
CA MET A 77 -4.89 9.69 -9.71
C MET A 77 -5.98 9.00 -10.53
N ILE A 78 -6.41 9.59 -11.66
CA ILE A 78 -7.39 8.97 -12.56
C ILE A 78 -6.84 7.66 -13.14
N LYS A 79 -5.61 7.67 -13.68
CA LYS A 79 -4.98 6.44 -14.20
C LYS A 79 -4.87 5.35 -13.13
N ARG A 80 -4.56 5.73 -11.89
CA ARG A 80 -4.47 4.80 -10.76
C ARG A 80 -5.83 4.15 -10.44
N LEU A 81 -6.91 4.93 -10.44
CA LEU A 81 -8.28 4.39 -10.27
C LEU A 81 -8.65 3.40 -11.39
N TRP A 82 -8.34 3.73 -12.64
CA TRP A 82 -8.63 2.87 -13.78
C TRP A 82 -7.80 1.58 -13.75
N SER A 83 -6.52 1.67 -13.38
CA SER A 83 -5.65 0.51 -13.23
C SER A 83 -6.13 -0.45 -12.14
N SER A 84 -6.69 0.07 -11.05
CA SER A 84 -7.28 -0.73 -9.97
C SER A 84 -8.51 -1.52 -10.45
N SER A 85 -9.37 -0.89 -11.25
CA SER A 85 -10.53 -1.58 -11.87
C SER A 85 -10.09 -2.66 -12.85
N GLN A 86 -9.09 -2.38 -13.68
CA GLN A 86 -8.52 -3.36 -14.61
C GLN A 86 -7.85 -4.53 -13.88
N LEU A 87 -7.15 -4.26 -12.78
CA LEU A 87 -6.51 -5.29 -11.97
C LEU A 87 -7.56 -6.20 -11.29
N ARG A 88 -8.64 -5.63 -10.74
CA ARG A 88 -9.79 -6.39 -10.23
C ARG A 88 -10.44 -7.27 -11.28
N ARG A 89 -10.62 -6.77 -12.51
CA ARG A 89 -11.15 -7.57 -13.62
C ARG A 89 -10.25 -8.75 -13.98
N LYS A 90 -8.93 -8.54 -13.98
CA LYS A 90 -7.96 -9.62 -14.20
C LYS A 90 -8.02 -10.67 -13.10
N VAL A 91 -8.08 -10.25 -11.83
CA VAL A 91 -8.20 -11.18 -10.70
C VAL A 91 -9.47 -12.05 -10.83
N ASN A 92 -10.63 -11.42 -11.04
CA ASN A 92 -11.88 -12.17 -11.19
C ASN A 92 -11.84 -13.14 -12.38
N LYS A 93 -11.21 -12.75 -13.50
CA LYS A 93 -11.06 -13.63 -14.66
C LYS A 93 -10.16 -14.83 -14.34
N LEU A 94 -9.01 -14.61 -13.70
CA LEU A 94 -8.10 -15.67 -13.30
C LEU A 94 -8.74 -16.63 -12.27
N GLU A 95 -9.56 -16.12 -11.37
CA GLU A 95 -10.33 -16.94 -10.42
C GLU A 95 -11.37 -17.82 -11.13
N ALA A 96 -12.10 -17.26 -12.10
CA ALA A 96 -13.04 -18.01 -12.92
C ALA A 96 -12.35 -19.10 -13.76
N ASP A 97 -11.22 -18.76 -14.40
CA ASP A 97 -10.44 -19.71 -15.20
C ASP A 97 -9.90 -20.86 -14.32
N LYS A 98 -9.45 -20.56 -13.09
CA LYS A 98 -9.03 -21.60 -12.13
C LYS A 98 -10.17 -22.53 -11.75
N ALA A 99 -11.34 -22.00 -11.43
CA ALA A 99 -12.49 -22.80 -11.05
C ALA A 99 -12.94 -23.72 -12.21
N GLU A 100 -12.90 -23.22 -13.44
CA GLU A 100 -13.17 -24.04 -14.63
C GLU A 100 -12.13 -25.14 -14.81
N LEU A 101 -10.83 -24.82 -14.63
CA LEU A 101 -9.75 -25.80 -14.75
C LEU A 101 -9.85 -26.89 -13.68
N GLU A 102 -10.17 -26.53 -12.44
CA GLU A 102 -10.39 -27.48 -11.34
C GLU A 102 -11.59 -28.41 -11.60
N GLN A 103 -12.68 -27.88 -12.18
CA GLN A 103 -13.81 -28.70 -12.62
C GLN A 103 -13.42 -29.66 -13.74
N ARG A 104 -12.65 -29.21 -14.72
CA ARG A 104 -12.14 -30.06 -15.81
C ARG A 104 -11.22 -31.16 -15.27
N VAL A 105 -10.32 -30.83 -14.34
CA VAL A 105 -9.45 -31.82 -13.69
C VAL A 105 -10.26 -32.84 -12.91
N THR A 106 -11.26 -32.41 -12.15
CA THR A 106 -12.14 -33.31 -11.39
C THR A 106 -12.93 -34.22 -12.33
N ARG A 107 -13.54 -33.67 -13.38
CA ARG A 107 -14.27 -34.46 -14.39
C ARG A 107 -13.36 -35.47 -15.09
N LEU A 108 -12.17 -35.07 -15.50
CA LEU A 108 -11.21 -35.98 -16.15
C LEU A 108 -10.72 -37.06 -15.19
N ARG A 109 -10.55 -36.76 -13.90
CA ARG A 109 -10.24 -37.76 -12.87
C ARG A 109 -11.38 -38.75 -12.67
N GLU A 110 -12.62 -38.28 -12.65
CA GLU A 110 -13.81 -39.15 -12.58
C GLU A 110 -13.95 -40.01 -13.84
N GLU A 111 -13.72 -39.45 -15.03
CA GLU A 111 -13.69 -40.21 -16.29
C GLU A 111 -12.57 -41.25 -16.29
N LEU A 112 -11.38 -40.90 -15.81
CA LEU A 112 -10.26 -41.82 -15.66
C LEU A 112 -10.58 -42.95 -14.65
N ALA A 113 -11.24 -42.61 -13.54
CA ALA A 113 -11.71 -43.59 -12.54
C ALA A 113 -12.85 -44.49 -13.06
N ARG A 114 -13.65 -44.02 -14.02
CA ARG A 114 -14.68 -44.83 -14.70
C ARG A 114 -14.11 -45.72 -15.80
N VAL A 115 -13.06 -45.27 -16.49
CA VAL A 115 -12.40 -46.02 -17.57
C VAL A 115 -11.42 -47.07 -17.00
N SER A 116 -10.92 -46.90 -15.78
CA SER A 116 -10.01 -47.84 -15.11
C SER A 116 -10.57 -48.33 -13.77
N PRO A 117 -11.32 -49.45 -13.74
CA PRO A 117 -11.79 -50.04 -12.49
C PRO A 117 -10.76 -51.04 -11.95
N GLU A 118 -9.81 -50.61 -11.13
CA GLU A 118 -9.19 -51.49 -10.11
C GLU A 118 -8.45 -50.72 -9.00
N PRO A 119 -8.67 -51.03 -7.70
CA PRO A 119 -7.91 -50.47 -6.59
C PRO A 119 -6.56 -51.21 -6.42
N LEU A 120 -5.49 -50.54 -6.83
CA LEU A 120 -4.13 -50.59 -6.25
C LEU A 120 -4.08 -50.65 -4.71
N PRO A 121 -3.81 -51.77 -4.00
CA PRO A 121 -3.67 -51.77 -2.54
C PRO A 121 -2.60 -50.78 -2.06
N GLU A 122 -2.81 -50.16 -0.90
CA GLU A 122 -1.74 -49.49 -0.16
C GLU A 122 -0.62 -50.50 0.15
N GLU A 123 0.51 -50.40 -0.53
CA GLU A 123 1.82 -50.84 -0.04
C GLU A 123 2.89 -49.83 -0.48
N PRO A 124 3.63 -49.19 0.44
CA PRO A 124 4.85 -48.48 0.07
C PRO A 124 5.98 -49.52 -0.02
N PRO A 125 6.71 -49.60 -1.14
CA PRO A 125 8.17 -49.57 -1.01
C PRO A 125 8.87 -49.08 -2.29
N PRO A 126 10.20 -49.16 -2.32
CA PRO A 126 11.16 -48.21 -1.77
C PRO A 126 11.51 -47.16 -2.83
N HIS A 127 12.00 -46.00 -2.39
CA HIS A 127 12.62 -45.03 -3.31
C HIS A 127 13.78 -45.73 -4.05
N LEU A 128 13.53 -46.20 -5.27
CA LEU A 128 14.57 -46.68 -6.18
C LEU A 128 15.28 -45.46 -6.72
N ASP A 129 16.31 -45.07 -5.97
CA ASP A 129 17.17 -43.93 -6.25
C ASP A 129 17.92 -44.17 -7.56
N LEU A 130 17.41 -43.58 -8.64
CA LEU A 130 17.98 -43.63 -9.99
C LEU A 130 19.45 -43.18 -10.03
N LYS A 131 19.93 -42.50 -8.99
CA LYS A 131 21.35 -42.15 -8.81
C LYS A 131 22.27 -43.38 -8.69
N SER A 132 21.77 -44.50 -8.16
CA SER A 132 22.52 -45.75 -8.03
C SER A 132 22.64 -46.56 -9.33
N LEU A 133 21.80 -46.25 -10.33
CA LEU A 133 21.81 -46.90 -11.64
C LEU A 133 22.65 -46.14 -12.68
N PHE A 134 22.81 -44.82 -12.51
CA PHE A 134 23.66 -44.01 -13.38
C PHE A 134 25.10 -43.87 -12.88
N LEU A 135 25.38 -44.15 -11.61
CA LEU A 135 26.74 -44.43 -11.16
C LEU A 135 27.06 -45.88 -11.50
N GLY A 136 27.45 -46.07 -12.75
CA GLY A 136 28.09 -47.27 -13.23
C GLY A 136 29.21 -47.67 -12.29
N ASN A 137 29.26 -48.97 -12.07
CA ASN A 137 30.39 -49.72 -11.55
C ASN A 137 31.69 -49.35 -12.29
N ASP A 138 32.38 -48.31 -11.83
CA ASP A 138 33.79 -48.08 -12.14
C ASP A 138 34.64 -48.85 -11.13
N GLY A 139 35.06 -50.03 -11.57
CA GLY A 139 36.31 -50.64 -11.13
C GLY A 139 36.21 -51.71 -10.04
N GLU A 140 35.86 -52.93 -10.44
CA GLU A 140 36.58 -54.07 -9.85
C GLU A 140 37.90 -54.24 -10.60
N LYS A 141 39.03 -54.05 -9.90
CA LYS A 141 40.22 -54.89 -10.10
C LYS A 141 40.90 -55.18 -8.75
N PRO A 142 41.58 -56.33 -8.65
CA PRO A 142 41.58 -57.17 -7.47
C PRO A 142 42.83 -56.99 -6.59
N LYS A 143 42.77 -57.65 -5.43
CA LYS A 143 43.79 -57.82 -4.39
C LYS A 143 45.23 -57.94 -4.91
N GLU A 144 46.11 -57.08 -4.40
CA GLU A 144 47.23 -57.43 -3.51
C GLU A 144 47.38 -56.35 -2.43
#